data_AF-A0A3P7IV68-F1
#
_entry.id   AF-A0A3P7IV68-F1
#
_cell.length_a   1.000
_cell.length_b   1.000
_cell.length_c   1.000
_cell.angle_alpha   90.00
_cell.angle_beta   90.00
_cell.angle_gamma   90.00
#
_symmetry.space_group_name_H-M   'P 1'
#
loop_
_entity.id
_entity.type
_entity.pdbx_description
1 polymer ?
#
loop_
_entity_poly.entity_id
_entity_poly.type
_entity_poly.pdbx_seq_one_letter_code
_entity_poly.pdbx_strand_id
1 'polypeptide(L)'
;MMVSQECTRWIRPQTFVSLPLTNLSEALDARGPRAFTAREIESRAHKPQFLLEKLITVASHYSLVKMARETLEEFMSSTRDPQVHWRWLRCSPISSQFMVIMTNRNFDYVVGKVTYYIRVTADSVSLISKDGHTMECYRDPHQLMYALKYM
;
A
#
# COMPACT_ATOMS: atom_id res chain seq x y z
N MET A 1 -11.40 13.73 26.01
CA MET A 1 -10.40 13.67 24.93
C MET A 1 -9.21 12.85 25.43
N MET A 2 -9.26 11.52 25.36
CA MET A 2 -8.31 10.69 26.12
C MET A 2 -7.87 9.36 25.47
N VAL A 3 -8.40 8.98 24.30
CA VAL A 3 -8.03 7.69 23.68
C VAL A 3 -6.89 7.83 22.67
N SER A 4 -6.68 9.02 22.07
CA SER A 4 -5.62 9.24 21.09
C SER A 4 -4.20 9.27 21.70
N GLN A 5 -4.08 9.47 23.02
CA GLN A 5 -2.81 9.46 23.75
C GLN A 5 -2.42 8.07 24.27
N GLU A 6 -3.39 7.19 24.53
CA GLU A 6 -3.16 5.82 25.03
C GLU A 6 -2.59 4.88 23.95
N CYS A 7 -2.66 5.26 22.66
CA CYS A 7 -2.09 4.47 21.57
C CYS A 7 -0.68 4.91 21.14
N THR A 8 -0.02 5.81 21.87
CA THR A 8 1.37 6.21 21.56
C THR A 8 2.39 5.29 22.24
N ARG A 9 3.35 4.83 21.42
CA ARG A 9 4.53 4.02 21.80
C ARG A 9 5.18 4.47 23.11
N TRP A 10 5.66 3.45 23.85
CA TRP A 10 6.67 3.47 24.92
C TRP A 10 7.36 4.83 25.10
N ILE A 11 6.93 5.58 26.11
CA ILE A 11 7.73 6.66 26.70
C ILE A 11 9.07 6.03 27.09
N ARG A 12 10.18 6.56 26.56
CA ARG A 12 11.50 6.01 26.92
C ARG A 12 11.73 6.22 28.43
N PRO A 13 12.21 5.20 29.16
CA PRO A 13 12.64 5.41 30.53
C PRO A 13 13.78 6.43 30.54
N GLN A 14 13.69 7.39 31.45
CA GLN A 14 14.69 8.44 31.59
C GLN A 14 16.01 7.80 32.07
N THR A 15 17.00 7.70 31.18
CA THR A 15 18.31 7.11 31.51
C THR A 15 19.19 8.05 32.33
N PHE A 16 18.98 9.36 32.25
CA PHE A 16 19.64 10.37 33.08
C PHE A 16 18.65 11.45 33.54
N VAL A 17 18.68 11.77 34.83
CA VAL A 17 17.79 12.74 35.49
C VAL A 17 17.88 14.15 34.86
N SER A 18 19.00 14.49 34.24
CA SER A 18 19.23 15.79 33.59
C SER A 18 18.72 15.90 32.16
N LEU A 19 18.26 14.81 31.55
CA LEU A 19 17.80 14.84 30.15
C LEU A 19 16.30 15.13 30.07
N PRO A 20 15.87 16.00 29.14
CA PRO A 20 14.45 16.26 28.93
C PRO A 20 13.74 14.98 28.47
N LEU A 21 12.56 14.73 29.01
CA LEU A 21 11.68 13.65 28.57
C LEU A 21 11.21 13.97 27.14
N THR A 22 11.58 13.12 26.19
CA THR A 22 11.20 13.28 24.78
C THR A 22 10.32 12.10 24.33
N ASN A 23 9.25 12.41 23.61
CA ASN A 23 8.39 11.42 22.93
C ASN A 23 8.86 11.15 21.49
N LEU A 24 10.03 11.67 21.11
CA LEU A 24 10.62 11.50 19.79
C LEU A 24 11.15 10.06 19.60
N SER A 25 11.15 9.58 18.37
CA SER A 25 11.79 8.30 18.03
C SER A 25 13.31 8.37 18.22
N GLU A 26 13.96 7.23 18.46
CA GLU A 26 15.44 7.15 18.60
C GLU A 26 16.19 7.83 17.46
N ALA A 27 15.68 7.65 16.24
CA ALA A 27 16.29 8.15 15.02
C ALA A 27 16.25 9.67 14.91
N LEU A 28 15.47 10.35 15.76
CA LEU A 28 15.31 11.81 15.79
C LEU A 28 15.86 12.41 17.08
N ASP A 29 16.67 11.66 17.83
CA ASP A 29 17.10 12.06 19.15
C ASP A 29 17.94 13.35 19.12
N ALA A 30 17.64 14.22 20.08
CA ALA A 30 18.21 15.55 20.20
C ALA A 30 19.44 15.56 21.12
N ARG A 31 20.06 14.39 21.37
CA ARG A 31 21.12 14.20 22.38
C ARG A 31 22.46 13.96 21.69
N GLY A 32 23.40 14.88 21.91
CA GLY A 32 24.79 14.77 21.46
C GLY A 32 25.18 15.79 20.38
N PRO A 33 26.46 15.81 19.98
CA PRO A 33 27.02 16.82 19.08
C PRO A 33 26.52 16.74 17.63
N ARG A 34 25.69 15.74 17.29
CA ARG A 34 25.01 15.56 15.99
C ARG A 34 23.48 15.60 16.10
N ALA A 35 22.95 16.21 17.16
CA ALA A 35 21.52 16.37 17.35
C ALA A 35 20.89 17.17 16.21
N PHE A 36 19.71 16.76 15.75
CA PHE A 36 18.94 17.51 14.77
C PHE A 36 18.40 18.80 15.39
N THR A 37 18.37 19.87 14.59
CA THR A 37 17.67 21.10 14.94
C THR A 37 16.16 20.89 14.98
N ALA A 38 15.42 21.74 15.69
CA ALA A 38 13.95 21.65 15.77
C ALA A 38 13.28 21.58 14.38
N ARG A 39 13.79 22.33 13.40
CA ARG A 39 13.29 22.30 12.01
C ARG A 39 13.57 20.97 11.29
N GLU A 40 14.74 20.37 11.52
CA GLU A 40 15.07 19.05 10.97
C GLU A 40 14.25 17.94 11.63
N ILE A 41 13.96 18.09 12.92
CA ILE A 41 13.06 17.19 13.63
C ILE A 41 11.64 17.34 13.07
N GLU A 42 11.09 18.54 12.95
CA GLU A 42 9.74 18.75 12.41
C GLU A 42 9.57 18.22 10.98
N SER A 43 10.60 18.36 10.14
CA SER A 43 10.58 17.86 8.75
C SER A 43 10.68 16.32 8.66
N ARG A 44 11.36 15.67 9.60
CA ARG A 44 11.58 14.20 9.60
C ARG A 44 10.65 13.45 10.54
N ALA A 45 10.06 14.13 11.52
CA ALA A 45 9.12 13.56 12.45
C ALA A 45 7.87 13.12 11.71
N HIS A 46 7.42 11.92 12.02
CA HIS A 46 6.13 11.45 11.54
C HIS A 46 5.05 12.36 12.13
N LYS A 47 4.35 13.09 11.26
CA LYS A 47 3.26 13.96 11.69
C LYS A 47 2.19 13.12 12.40
N PRO A 48 1.75 13.52 13.60
CA PRO A 48 0.69 12.80 14.29
C PRO A 48 -0.57 12.86 13.43
N GLN A 49 -0.97 11.73 12.86
CA GLN A 49 -2.27 11.57 12.21
C GLN A 49 -3.31 11.23 13.27
N PHE A 50 -4.51 11.77 13.11
CA PHE A 50 -5.62 11.43 14.00
C PHE A 50 -5.95 9.94 13.87
N LEU A 51 -6.34 9.32 14.97
CA LEU A 51 -6.69 7.89 14.98
C LEU A 51 -7.79 7.58 13.95
N LEU A 52 -8.76 8.49 13.80
CA LEU A 52 -9.84 8.39 12.83
C LEU A 52 -9.30 8.36 11.39
N GLU A 53 -8.34 9.21 11.03
CA GLU A 53 -7.74 9.26 9.69
C GLU A 53 -7.00 7.95 9.37
N LYS A 54 -6.26 7.41 10.35
CA LYS A 54 -5.60 6.12 10.20
C LYS A 54 -6.61 5.00 9.97
N LEU A 55 -7.72 5.02 10.73
CA LEU A 55 -8.77 4.01 10.60
C LEU A 55 -9.46 4.10 9.23
N ILE A 56 -9.77 5.32 8.77
CA ILE A 56 -10.34 5.57 7.43
C ILE A 56 -9.39 5.03 6.34
N THR A 57 -8.09 5.30 6.45
CA THR A 57 -7.08 4.85 5.48
C THR A 57 -7.02 3.33 5.38
N VAL A 58 -7.01 2.64 6.52
CA VAL A 58 -6.98 1.17 6.56
C VAL A 58 -8.29 0.57 6.06
N ALA A 59 -9.43 1.16 6.43
CA ALA A 59 -10.74 0.70 6.00
C ALA A 59 -10.96 0.90 4.48
N SER A 60 -10.55 2.04 3.93
CA SER A 60 -10.66 2.30 2.49
C SER A 60 -9.79 1.34 1.69
N HIS A 61 -8.54 1.13 2.14
CA HIS A 61 -7.64 0.15 1.54
C HIS A 61 -8.23 -1.25 1.55
N TYR A 62 -8.79 -1.70 2.68
CA TYR A 62 -9.43 -3.01 2.79
C TYR A 62 -10.62 -3.14 1.82
N SER A 63 -11.44 -2.09 1.70
CA SER A 63 -12.57 -2.07 0.76
C SER A 63 -12.10 -2.19 -0.70
N LEU A 64 -11.04 -1.48 -1.09
CA LEU A 64 -10.50 -1.53 -2.44
C LEU A 64 -9.81 -2.86 -2.73
N VAL A 65 -9.15 -3.45 -1.74
CA VAL A 65 -8.59 -4.80 -1.83
C VAL A 65 -9.69 -5.82 -2.09
N LYS A 66 -10.81 -5.73 -1.36
CA LYS A 66 -11.95 -6.62 -1.54
C LYS A 66 -12.52 -6.49 -2.95
N MET A 67 -12.75 -5.27 -3.42
CA MET A 67 -13.20 -4.99 -4.78
C MET A 67 -12.25 -5.59 -5.83
N ALA A 68 -10.94 -5.31 -5.74
CA ALA A 68 -9.97 -5.81 -6.71
C ALA A 68 -9.92 -7.34 -6.75
N ARG A 69 -10.04 -8.01 -5.60
CA ARG A 69 -10.13 -9.47 -5.52
C ARG A 69 -11.39 -9.99 -6.20
N GLU A 70 -12.55 -9.41 -5.91
CA GLU A 70 -13.83 -9.83 -6.51
C GLU A 70 -13.81 -9.64 -8.03
N THR A 71 -13.27 -8.51 -8.53
CA THR A 71 -13.08 -8.28 -9.97
C THR A 71 -12.15 -9.32 -10.60
N LEU A 72 -11.06 -9.70 -9.92
CA LEU A 72 -10.15 -10.74 -10.42
C LEU A 72 -10.80 -12.12 -10.46
N GLU A 73 -11.55 -12.49 -9.43
CA GLU A 73 -12.30 -13.75 -9.39
C GLU A 73 -13.37 -13.80 -10.50
N GLU A 74 -14.10 -12.70 -10.70
CA GLU A 74 -15.05 -12.56 -11.81
C GLU A 74 -14.34 -12.68 -13.16
N PHE A 75 -13.21 -11.99 -13.35
CA PHE A 75 -12.44 -12.04 -14.59
C PHE A 75 -11.92 -13.45 -14.91
N MET A 76 -11.46 -14.19 -13.89
CA MET A 76 -11.08 -15.61 -14.02
C MET A 76 -12.26 -16.50 -14.40
N SER A 77 -13.46 -16.22 -13.88
CA SER A 77 -14.66 -17.00 -14.19
C SER A 77 -15.20 -16.72 -15.60
N SER A 78 -15.09 -15.46 -16.06
CA SER A 78 -15.61 -15.03 -17.35
C SER A 78 -14.67 -15.36 -18.51
N THR A 79 -13.35 -15.37 -18.28
CA THR A 79 -12.34 -15.53 -19.34
C THR A 79 -11.86 -16.98 -19.40
N ARG A 80 -12.15 -17.68 -20.51
CA ARG A 80 -11.69 -19.07 -20.72
C ARG A 80 -10.26 -19.14 -21.29
N ASP A 81 -9.88 -18.17 -22.11
CA ASP A 81 -8.56 -18.05 -22.74
C ASP A 81 -8.26 -16.54 -22.91
N PRO A 82 -7.13 -15.99 -22.44
CA PRO A 82 -5.98 -16.65 -21.79
C PRO A 82 -6.30 -17.29 -20.44
N GLN A 83 -5.50 -18.29 -20.03
CA GLN A 83 -5.54 -18.80 -18.66
C GLN A 83 -5.03 -17.73 -17.69
N VAL A 84 -5.89 -17.31 -16.76
CA VAL A 84 -5.59 -16.27 -15.78
C VAL A 84 -5.22 -16.91 -14.45
N HIS A 85 -4.09 -16.50 -13.89
CA HIS A 85 -3.64 -16.86 -12.56
C HIS A 85 -3.20 -15.62 -11.80
N TRP A 86 -3.61 -15.46 -10.54
CA TRP A 86 -3.13 -14.35 -9.72
C TRP A 86 -2.62 -14.83 -8.37
N ARG A 87 -1.72 -14.04 -7.77
CA ARG A 87 -1.23 -14.25 -6.41
C ARG A 87 -0.92 -12.93 -5.72
N TRP A 88 -0.90 -12.97 -4.40
CA TRP A 88 -0.40 -11.87 -3.58
C TRP A 88 1.11 -11.73 -3.71
N LEU A 89 1.58 -10.50 -3.96
CA LEU A 89 3.01 -10.17 -3.92
C LEU A 89 3.36 -9.42 -2.63
N ARG A 90 2.53 -8.46 -2.23
CA ARG A 90 2.68 -7.70 -1.00
C ARG A 90 1.30 -7.46 -0.38
N CYS A 91 1.21 -7.60 0.93
CA CYS A 91 0.04 -7.23 1.71
C CYS A 91 0.49 -6.36 2.88
N SER A 92 -0.03 -5.15 2.98
CA SER A 92 0.19 -4.26 4.12
C SER A 92 -1.09 -3.46 4.39
N PRO A 93 -1.25 -2.87 5.58
CA PRO A 93 -2.46 -2.11 5.93
C PRO A 93 -2.72 -0.84 5.08
N ILE A 94 -1.72 -0.38 4.31
CA ILE A 94 -1.77 0.88 3.57
C ILE A 94 -1.59 0.64 2.06
N SER A 95 -0.90 -0.43 1.69
CA SER A 95 -0.60 -0.77 0.30
C SER A 95 -0.54 -2.27 0.08
N SER A 96 -1.20 -2.73 -0.97
CA SER A 96 -1.16 -4.14 -1.37
C SER A 96 -0.87 -4.25 -2.85
N GLN A 97 -0.28 -5.37 -3.23
CA GLN A 97 0.08 -5.64 -4.61
C GLN A 97 -0.26 -7.08 -4.97
N PHE A 98 -1.04 -7.22 -6.04
CA PHE A 98 -1.32 -8.48 -6.71
C PHE A 98 -0.43 -8.62 -7.92
N MET A 99 -0.09 -9.86 -8.26
CA MET A 99 0.55 -10.20 -9.51
C MET A 99 -0.42 -11.07 -10.29
N VAL A 100 -0.78 -10.63 -11.49
CA VAL A 100 -1.67 -11.32 -12.41
C VAL A 100 -0.83 -11.82 -13.58
N ILE A 101 -0.94 -13.11 -13.87
CA ILE A 101 -0.29 -13.79 -14.97
C ILE A 101 -1.40 -14.26 -15.91
N MET A 102 -1.30 -13.88 -17.17
CA MET A 102 -2.14 -14.39 -18.24
C MET A 102 -1.27 -15.20 -19.20
N THR A 103 -1.62 -16.46 -19.40
CA THR A 103 -0.92 -17.38 -20.30
C THR A 103 -1.87 -17.86 -21.38
N ASN A 104 -1.53 -17.58 -22.63
CA ASN A 104 -2.32 -18.01 -23.78
C ASN A 104 -1.83 -19.39 -24.24
N ARG A 105 -2.72 -20.39 -24.27
CA ARG A 105 -2.33 -21.75 -24.69
C ARG A 105 -2.07 -21.74 -26.20
N ASN A 106 -0.93 -22.27 -26.62
CA ASN A 106 -0.52 -22.43 -28.03
C ASN A 106 0.04 -21.17 -28.73
N PHE A 107 0.13 -20.02 -28.03
CA PHE A 107 0.73 -18.79 -28.57
C PHE A 107 2.05 -18.40 -27.86
N ASP A 108 2.77 -19.39 -27.34
CA ASP A 108 4.01 -19.19 -26.58
C ASP A 108 5.07 -18.36 -27.33
N TYR A 109 5.12 -18.50 -28.66
CA TYR A 109 6.12 -17.85 -29.51
C TYR A 109 5.84 -16.36 -29.82
N VAL A 110 4.62 -15.84 -29.59
CA VAL A 110 4.28 -14.45 -29.94
C VAL A 110 4.07 -13.59 -28.70
N VAL A 111 3.25 -14.04 -27.74
CA VAL A 111 2.93 -13.30 -26.49
C VAL A 111 2.63 -14.31 -25.35
N GLY A 112 3.39 -15.40 -25.26
CA GLY A 112 3.05 -16.59 -24.44
C GLY A 112 2.65 -16.35 -22.99
N LYS A 113 3.19 -15.30 -22.37
CA LYS A 113 2.89 -14.95 -20.99
C LYS A 113 2.94 -13.45 -20.79
N VAL A 114 1.82 -12.87 -20.37
CA VAL A 114 1.75 -11.48 -19.93
C VAL A 114 1.62 -11.42 -18.41
N THR A 115 2.32 -10.47 -17.80
CA THR A 115 2.31 -10.28 -16.34
C THR A 115 2.00 -8.83 -16.02
N TYR A 116 0.98 -8.63 -15.21
CA TYR A 116 0.56 -7.34 -14.70
C TYR A 116 0.65 -7.33 -13.18
N TYR A 117 0.79 -6.13 -12.63
CA TYR A 117 0.79 -5.89 -11.20
C TYR A 117 -0.35 -4.93 -10.86
N ILE A 118 -1.27 -5.37 -10.01
CA ILE A 118 -2.32 -4.49 -9.50
C ILE A 118 -1.83 -3.92 -8.19
N ARG A 119 -1.63 -2.61 -8.12
CA ARG A 119 -1.30 -1.91 -6.90
C ARG A 119 -2.57 -1.30 -6.32
N VAL A 120 -2.86 -1.63 -5.07
CA VAL A 120 -3.98 -1.08 -4.31
C VAL A 120 -3.43 -0.23 -3.18
N THR A 121 -3.83 1.03 -3.17
CA THR A 121 -3.56 2.00 -2.09
C THR A 121 -4.87 2.34 -1.38
N ALA A 122 -4.82 3.19 -0.36
CA ALA A 122 -6.02 3.66 0.33
C ALA A 122 -6.93 4.52 -0.58
N ASP A 123 -6.36 5.14 -1.61
CA ASP A 123 -7.06 6.12 -2.44
C ASP A 123 -7.44 5.55 -3.81
N SER A 124 -6.53 4.79 -4.44
CA SER A 124 -6.73 4.29 -5.80
C SER A 124 -6.20 2.88 -6.01
N VAL A 125 -6.72 2.26 -7.06
CA VAL A 125 -6.21 1.03 -7.67
C VAL A 125 -5.55 1.38 -9.00
N SER A 126 -4.38 0.82 -9.27
CA SER A 126 -3.70 0.95 -10.56
C SER A 126 -3.19 -0.39 -11.08
N LEU A 127 -3.25 -0.54 -12.40
CA LEU A 127 -2.71 -1.68 -13.13
C LEU A 127 -1.36 -1.28 -13.74
N ILE A 128 -0.32 -2.06 -13.48
CA ILE A 128 1.04 -1.78 -13.93
C ILE A 128 1.49 -2.96 -14.78
N SER A 129 1.74 -2.73 -16.07
CA SER A 129 2.36 -3.70 -16.95
C SER A 129 3.84 -3.89 -16.59
N LYS A 130 4.41 -5.05 -16.94
CA LYS A 130 5.85 -5.32 -16.82
C LYS A 130 6.71 -4.26 -17.54
N ASP A 131 6.19 -3.68 -18.62
CA ASP A 131 6.87 -2.66 -19.41
C ASP A 131 6.80 -1.25 -18.79
N GLY A 132 6.27 -1.13 -17.56
CA GLY A 132 6.21 0.12 -16.80
C GLY A 132 4.99 0.99 -17.11
N HIS A 133 4.15 0.60 -18.06
CA HIS A 133 2.90 1.30 -18.35
C HIS A 133 1.95 1.16 -17.17
N THR A 134 1.47 2.28 -16.65
CA THR A 134 0.56 2.34 -15.51
C THR A 134 -0.78 2.92 -15.95
N MET A 135 -1.86 2.19 -15.68
CA MET A 135 -3.23 2.65 -15.91
C MET A 135 -3.92 2.79 -14.56
N GLU A 136 -4.38 3.99 -14.25
CA GLU A 136 -5.16 4.23 -13.04
C GLU A 136 -6.60 3.77 -13.26
N CYS A 137 -7.05 2.87 -12.39
CA CYS A 137 -8.41 2.31 -12.37
C CYS A 137 -9.27 2.94 -11.25
N TYR A 138 -8.69 3.87 -10.49
CA TYR A 138 -9.32 4.58 -9.37
C TYR A 138 -10.04 3.63 -8.41
N ARG A 139 -11.33 3.88 -8.12
CA ARG A 139 -12.17 3.07 -7.24
C ARG A 139 -13.31 2.38 -8.02
N ASP A 140 -13.07 2.07 -9.28
CA ASP A 140 -14.09 1.51 -10.17
C ASP A 140 -13.72 0.08 -10.64
N PRO A 141 -14.53 -0.94 -10.28
CA PRO A 141 -14.28 -2.32 -10.72
C PRO A 141 -14.40 -2.47 -12.25
N HIS A 142 -15.24 -1.68 -12.92
CA HIS A 142 -15.40 -1.77 -14.38
C HIS A 142 -14.17 -1.26 -15.12
N GLN A 143 -13.53 -0.20 -14.61
CA GLN A 143 -12.26 0.30 -15.17
C GLN A 143 -11.13 -0.70 -14.96
N LEU A 144 -11.07 -1.36 -13.80
CA LEU A 144 -10.10 -2.43 -13.56
C LEU A 144 -10.32 -3.62 -14.51
N MET A 145 -11.57 -4.01 -14.71
CA MET A 145 -11.94 -5.06 -15.66
C MET A 145 -11.58 -4.69 -17.11
N TYR A 146 -11.80 -3.44 -17.49
CA TYR A 146 -11.39 -2.92 -18.79
C TYR A 146 -9.87 -2.93 -18.95
N ALA A 147 -9.13 -2.47 -17.92
CA ALA A 147 -7.67 -2.49 -17.90
C ALA A 147 -7.11 -3.91 -18.11
N LEU A 148 -7.70 -4.91 -17.44
CA LEU A 148 -7.30 -6.31 -17.57
C LEU A 148 -7.54 -6.90 -18.96
N LYS A 149 -8.52 -6.37 -19.71
CA LYS A 149 -8.88 -6.87 -21.05
C LYS A 149 -8.06 -6.24 -22.17
N TYR A 150 -7.68 -4.97 -22.03
CA TYR A 150 -7.19 -4.16 -23.14
C TYR A 150 -5.79 -3.60 -22.95
N MET A 151 -5.18 -3.78 -21.78
CA MET A 151 -3.77 -3.43 -21.53
C MET A 151 -2.87 -4.62 -21.77
#